data_AF-A0A7M4F9Q3-F1
#
_entry.id   AF-A0A7M4F9Q3-F1
#
_cell.length_a   1.000
_cell.length_b   1.000
_cell.length_c   1.000
_cell.angle_alpha   90.00
_cell.angle_beta   90.00
_cell.angle_gamma   90.00
#
_symmetry.space_group_name_H-M   'P 1'
#
loop_
_entity.id
_entity.type
_entity.pdbx_description
1 polymer ?
#
loop_
_entity_poly.entity_id
_entity_poly.type
_entity_poly.pdbx_seq_one_letter_code
_entity_poly.pdbx_strand_id
1 'polypeptide(L)'
;MKRSSTFEEQTECVVEALLSDLLGGKEEVAWRSLETDSTIRFDAVVIASRLRMLGDMCNQDLEGPAQQVITDMTSGKVEAFQAAVESLSRSWSSQNPELGYERALLSVSVKLGMYVAQKIPAVKEQLVELINGNRRVRGYIQNQGGWVSAEFPRAEGSAPSLGSSGHSLRGADSNSTVHWHSQRGAEPRPLVPCSSATCCSGCASWIGQWHC
;
A
#
# COMPACT_ATOMS: atom_id res chain seq x y z
N MET A 1 -15.97 33.26 -14.01
CA MET A 1 -16.41 31.90 -13.65
C MET A 1 -15.19 31.10 -13.24
N LYS A 2 -15.10 30.65 -11.98
CA LYS A 2 -14.01 29.76 -11.55
C LYS A 2 -14.29 28.40 -12.19
N ARG A 3 -13.42 27.93 -13.09
CA ARG A 3 -13.51 26.56 -13.62
C ARG A 3 -13.44 25.61 -12.42
N SER A 4 -14.44 24.77 -12.24
CA SER A 4 -14.30 23.61 -11.35
C SER A 4 -13.22 22.73 -11.96
N SER A 5 -12.12 22.52 -11.25
CA SER A 5 -11.07 21.62 -11.73
C SER A 5 -11.62 20.22 -11.91
N THR A 6 -11.20 19.54 -12.98
CA THR A 6 -11.61 18.16 -13.25
C THR A 6 -10.99 17.20 -12.23
N PHE A 7 -11.47 15.96 -12.18
CA PHE A 7 -10.86 14.92 -11.33
C PHE A 7 -9.38 14.71 -11.69
N GLU A 8 -9.05 14.79 -12.97
CA GLU A 8 -7.71 14.61 -13.50
C GLU A 8 -6.77 15.73 -13.03
N GLU A 9 -7.20 16.98 -13.18
CA GLU A 9 -6.46 18.16 -12.70
C GLU A 9 -6.27 18.11 -11.18
N GLN A 10 -7.32 17.72 -10.44
CA GLN A 10 -7.24 17.54 -8.99
C GLN A 10 -6.24 16.45 -8.60
N THR A 11 -6.25 15.32 -9.30
CA THR A 11 -5.34 14.20 -9.06
C THR A 11 -3.89 14.62 -9.28
N GLU A 12 -3.61 15.38 -10.34
CA GLU A 12 -2.27 15.92 -10.58
C GLU A 12 -1.82 16.84 -9.44
N CYS A 13 -2.65 17.80 -9.02
CA CYS A 13 -2.33 18.68 -7.89
C CYS A 13 -2.09 17.90 -6.58
N VAL A 14 -2.90 16.88 -6.30
CA VAL A 14 -2.75 16.04 -5.09
C VAL A 14 -1.45 15.25 -5.12
N VAL A 15 -1.12 14.61 -6.25
CA VAL A 15 0.12 13.84 -6.39
C VAL A 15 1.34 14.76 -6.32
N GLU A 16 1.27 15.95 -6.92
CA GLU A 16 2.33 16.94 -6.82
C GLU A 16 2.57 17.40 -5.38
N ALA A 17 1.50 17.70 -4.63
CA ALA A 17 1.60 18.06 -3.22
C ALA A 17 2.18 16.91 -2.38
N LEU A 18 1.75 15.67 -2.65
CA LEU A 18 2.23 14.47 -1.96
C LEU A 18 3.75 14.27 -2.11
N LEU A 19 4.28 14.44 -3.32
CA LEU A 19 5.70 14.24 -3.60
C LEU A 19 6.54 15.47 -3.23
N SER A 20 5.99 16.68 -3.35
CA SER A 20 6.70 17.90 -2.97
C SER A 20 6.97 17.95 -1.47
N ASP A 21 6.02 17.53 -0.63
CA ASP A 21 6.21 17.46 0.83
C ASP A 21 7.21 16.37 1.24
N LEU A 22 7.42 15.35 0.39
CA LEU A 22 8.43 14.32 0.61
C LEU A 22 9.84 14.77 0.20
N LEU A 23 9.94 15.55 -0.88
CA LEU A 23 11.20 15.96 -1.50
C LEU A 23 11.69 17.35 -1.05
N GLY A 24 10.78 18.21 -0.57
CA GLY A 24 11.05 19.51 0.03
C GLY A 24 11.16 19.36 1.55
N GLY A 25 12.34 19.66 2.09
CA GLY A 25 12.68 19.34 3.48
C GLY A 25 11.75 19.94 4.52
N LYS A 26 11.39 19.12 5.51
CA LYS A 26 10.98 19.45 6.89
C LYS A 26 10.65 20.94 7.11
N GLU A 27 9.49 21.40 6.66
CA GLU A 27 8.87 22.56 7.31
C GLU A 27 7.78 22.05 8.24
N GLU A 28 7.93 22.48 9.48
CA GLU A 28 7.09 22.20 10.63
C GLU A 28 5.61 22.36 10.27
N VAL A 29 4.85 21.26 10.37
CA VAL A 29 3.40 21.27 10.26
C VAL A 29 2.85 22.04 11.46
N ALA A 30 2.70 23.36 11.29
CA ALA A 30 1.92 24.19 12.18
C ALA A 30 0.45 23.77 12.03
N TRP A 31 -0.02 22.92 12.95
CA TRP A 31 -1.43 22.62 13.14
C TRP A 31 -2.20 23.90 13.45
N ARG A 32 -2.68 24.59 12.41
CA ARG A 32 -3.77 25.55 12.56
C ARG A 32 -5.08 24.87 12.21
N SER A 33 -5.63 24.16 13.19
CA SER A 33 -7.08 24.02 13.29
C SER A 33 -7.64 25.23 14.03
N LEU A 34 -8.52 26.00 13.39
CA LEU A 34 -9.78 26.50 13.98
C LEU A 34 -10.63 27.23 12.91
N GLU A 35 -11.76 26.58 12.61
CA GLU A 35 -13.07 27.10 12.19
C GLU A 35 -13.20 28.04 10.97
N THR A 36 -13.85 27.55 9.91
CA THR A 36 -14.90 28.32 9.23
C THR A 36 -15.92 27.35 8.59
N ASP A 37 -17.15 27.42 9.06
CA ASP A 37 -18.32 26.81 8.42
C ASP A 37 -18.46 27.32 6.96
N SER A 38 -18.93 26.47 6.06
CA SER A 38 -19.34 26.79 4.68
C SER A 38 -18.25 27.13 3.63
N THR A 39 -17.41 26.15 3.29
CA THR A 39 -17.25 25.58 1.93
C THR A 39 -16.08 24.61 1.98
N ILE A 40 -16.35 23.30 1.96
CA ILE A 40 -15.27 22.31 1.86
C ILE A 40 -14.63 22.48 0.48
N ARG A 41 -13.51 23.22 0.45
CA ARG A 41 -12.79 23.57 -0.77
C ARG A 41 -11.68 22.57 -0.98
N PHE A 42 -11.43 22.23 -2.24
CA PHE A 42 -10.29 21.41 -2.61
C PHE A 42 -8.97 22.05 -2.13
N ASP A 43 -8.26 21.31 -1.28
CA ASP A 43 -6.93 21.62 -0.78
C ASP A 43 -6.03 20.40 -1.00
N ALA A 44 -5.13 20.49 -1.98
CA ALA A 44 -4.27 19.39 -2.39
C ALA A 44 -3.33 18.93 -1.28
N VAL A 45 -2.90 19.81 -0.37
CA VAL A 45 -1.96 19.47 0.72
C VAL A 45 -2.67 18.67 1.80
N VAL A 46 -3.89 19.07 2.15
CA VAL A 46 -4.74 18.31 3.10
C VAL A 46 -5.05 16.93 2.54
N ILE A 47 -5.41 16.84 1.25
CA ILE A 47 -5.72 15.57 0.59
C ILE A 47 -4.47 14.68 0.48
N ALA A 48 -3.31 15.24 0.12
CA ALA A 48 -2.05 14.53 0.09
C ALA A 48 -1.66 13.96 1.47
N SER A 49 -1.89 14.74 2.54
CA SER A 49 -1.69 14.26 3.92
C SER A 49 -2.59 13.07 4.24
N ARG A 50 -3.85 13.09 3.82
CA ARG A 50 -4.78 11.94 3.96
C ARG A 50 -4.35 10.73 3.15
N LEU A 51 -3.89 10.92 1.91
CA LEU A 51 -3.34 9.85 1.10
C LEU A 51 -2.08 9.23 1.72
N ARG A 52 -1.22 10.05 2.34
CA ARG A 52 -0.06 9.52 3.08
C ARG A 52 -0.48 8.62 4.22
N MET A 53 -1.46 9.04 5.03
CA MET A 53 -2.02 8.18 6.08
C MET A 53 -2.57 6.86 5.51
N LEU A 54 -3.19 6.90 4.34
CA LEU A 54 -3.64 5.69 3.64
C LEU A 54 -2.46 4.82 3.18
N GLY A 55 -1.39 5.42 2.64
CA GLY A 55 -0.15 4.72 2.32
C GLY A 55 0.50 4.07 3.54
N ASP A 56 0.51 4.75 4.68
CA ASP A 56 1.05 4.25 5.95
C ASP A 56 0.27 3.05 6.51
N MET A 57 -1.00 2.87 6.11
CA MET A 57 -1.76 1.67 6.45
C MET A 57 -1.27 0.41 5.74
N CYS A 58 -0.56 0.56 4.61
CA CYS A 58 0.03 -0.58 3.92
C CYS A 58 1.13 -1.20 4.79
N ASN A 59 0.85 -2.36 5.37
CA ASN A 59 1.76 -3.09 6.25
C ASN A 59 2.70 -4.04 5.48
N GLN A 60 2.59 -4.11 4.15
CA GLN A 60 3.51 -4.89 3.33
C GLN A 60 4.91 -4.28 3.39
N ASP A 61 5.92 -5.16 3.39
CA ASP A 61 7.30 -4.79 3.14
C ASP A 61 7.47 -4.46 1.65
N LEU A 62 7.67 -3.18 1.36
CA LEU A 62 7.80 -2.66 0.01
C LEU A 62 9.25 -2.29 -0.34
N GLU A 63 10.23 -2.50 0.55
CA GLU A 63 11.61 -2.12 0.29
C GLU A 63 12.19 -2.90 -0.90
N GLY A 64 12.08 -4.22 -0.88
CA GLY A 64 12.50 -5.08 -1.99
C GLY A 64 11.81 -4.73 -3.32
N PRO A 65 10.47 -4.70 -3.38
CA PRO A 65 9.73 -4.27 -4.57
C PRO A 65 10.12 -2.86 -5.05
N ALA A 66 10.35 -1.91 -4.15
CA ALA A 66 10.78 -0.56 -4.51
C ALA A 66 12.15 -0.54 -5.18
N GLN A 67 13.13 -1.27 -4.64
CA GLN A 67 14.46 -1.37 -5.26
C GLN A 67 14.41 -2.01 -6.65
N GLN A 68 13.55 -3.01 -6.84
CA GLN A 68 13.34 -3.63 -8.14
C GLN A 68 12.72 -2.64 -9.13
N VAL A 69 11.67 -1.92 -8.74
CA VAL A 69 11.04 -0.89 -9.58
C VAL A 69 12.03 0.23 -9.92
N ILE A 70 12.85 0.68 -8.96
CA ILE A 70 13.89 1.68 -9.22
C ILE A 70 14.89 1.18 -10.26
N THR A 71 15.34 -0.07 -10.13
CA THR A 71 16.27 -0.68 -11.08
C THR A 71 15.66 -0.75 -12.48
N ASP A 72 14.42 -1.25 -12.59
CA ASP A 72 13.73 -1.42 -13.86
C ASP A 72 13.42 -0.07 -14.54
N MET A 73 12.93 0.91 -13.80
CA MET A 73 12.66 2.25 -14.34
C MET A 73 13.95 2.97 -14.78
N THR A 74 15.06 2.79 -14.05
CA THR A 74 16.38 3.32 -14.46
C THR A 74 16.87 2.65 -15.75
N SER A 75 16.47 1.40 -15.99
CA SER A 75 16.73 0.68 -17.26
C SER A 75 15.75 1.02 -18.39
N GLY A 76 14.79 1.92 -18.15
CA GLY A 76 13.81 2.39 -19.15
C GLY A 76 12.45 1.69 -19.12
N LYS A 77 12.22 0.73 -18.21
CA LYS A 77 10.94 0.02 -18.06
C LYS A 77 10.01 0.78 -17.12
N VAL A 78 9.36 1.82 -17.64
CA VAL A 78 8.51 2.71 -16.85
C VAL A 78 7.24 2.01 -16.32
N GLU A 79 6.76 0.98 -17.03
CA GLU A 79 5.60 0.16 -16.68
C GLU A 79 5.82 -0.72 -15.44
N ALA A 80 7.08 -0.90 -15.02
CA ALA A 80 7.43 -1.71 -13.85
C ALA A 80 6.74 -1.21 -12.58
N PHE A 81 6.56 0.11 -12.45
CA PHE A 81 5.84 0.70 -11.33
C PHE A 81 4.39 0.23 -11.27
N GLN A 82 3.64 0.40 -12.38
CA GLN A 82 2.22 0.03 -12.43
C GLN A 82 2.03 -1.47 -12.23
N ALA A 83 2.88 -2.30 -12.85
CA ALA A 83 2.85 -3.76 -12.68
C ALA A 83 3.09 -4.18 -11.22
N ALA A 84 4.07 -3.56 -10.55
CA ALA A 84 4.35 -3.83 -9.14
C ALA A 84 3.15 -3.44 -8.26
N VAL A 85 2.58 -2.24 -8.47
CA VAL A 85 1.40 -1.81 -7.73
C VAL A 85 0.25 -2.79 -7.90
N GLU A 86 -0.08 -3.20 -9.13
CA GLU A 86 -1.18 -4.12 -9.36
C GLU A 86 -0.98 -5.46 -8.63
N SER A 87 0.22 -6.04 -8.75
CA SER A 87 0.57 -7.31 -8.13
C SER A 87 0.45 -7.24 -6.60
N LEU A 88 1.08 -6.23 -6.01
CA LEU A 88 1.09 -6.01 -4.55
C LEU A 88 -0.32 -5.74 -4.02
N SER A 89 -1.11 -4.95 -4.74
CA SER A 89 -2.49 -4.61 -4.34
C SER A 89 -3.42 -5.83 -4.38
N ARG A 90 -3.28 -6.69 -5.39
CA ARG A 90 -4.02 -7.97 -5.45
C ARG A 90 -3.60 -8.89 -4.30
N SER A 91 -2.30 -9.01 -4.05
CA SER A 91 -1.78 -9.80 -2.93
C SER A 91 -2.33 -9.29 -1.59
N TRP A 92 -2.26 -7.98 -1.35
CA TRP A 92 -2.70 -7.41 -0.08
C TRP A 92 -4.20 -7.52 0.15
N SER A 93 -5.00 -7.20 -0.87
CA SER A 93 -6.47 -7.32 -0.80
C SER A 93 -6.93 -8.77 -0.66
N SER A 94 -6.20 -9.74 -1.21
CA SER A 94 -6.50 -11.17 -0.99
C SER A 94 -6.27 -11.60 0.47
N GLN A 95 -5.31 -10.98 1.15
CA GLN A 95 -5.01 -11.25 2.55
C GLN A 95 -5.88 -10.44 3.52
N ASN A 96 -6.46 -9.32 3.08
CA ASN A 96 -7.28 -8.40 3.87
C ASN A 96 -8.59 -8.10 3.12
N PRO A 97 -9.55 -9.05 3.09
CA PRO A 97 -10.76 -8.92 2.28
C PRO A 97 -11.61 -7.70 2.63
N GLU A 98 -11.62 -7.29 3.90
CA GLU A 98 -12.33 -6.10 4.40
C GLU A 98 -11.78 -4.77 3.87
N LEU A 99 -10.52 -4.74 3.40
CA LEU A 99 -9.90 -3.52 2.90
C LEU A 99 -10.48 -3.09 1.54
N GLY A 100 -10.83 -4.06 0.70
CA GLY A 100 -11.19 -3.84 -0.70
C GLY A 100 -9.99 -3.54 -1.60
N TYR A 101 -10.11 -3.90 -2.89
CA TYR A 101 -9.01 -3.77 -3.86
C TYR A 101 -8.66 -2.32 -4.17
N GLU A 102 -9.66 -1.45 -4.30
CA GLU A 102 -9.50 -0.02 -4.63
C GLU A 102 -8.65 0.70 -3.58
N ARG A 103 -8.91 0.39 -2.31
CA ARG A 103 -8.20 0.95 -1.18
C ARG A 103 -6.80 0.36 -1.03
N ALA A 104 -6.66 -0.96 -1.24
CA ALA A 104 -5.34 -1.60 -1.30
C ALA A 104 -4.48 -0.95 -2.38
N LEU A 105 -5.04 -0.72 -3.57
CA LEU A 105 -4.36 -0.08 -4.69
C LEU A 105 -3.94 1.33 -4.36
N LEU A 106 -4.83 2.19 -3.87
CA LEU A 106 -4.45 3.54 -3.47
C LEU A 106 -3.32 3.57 -2.43
N SER A 107 -3.40 2.70 -1.41
CA SER A 107 -2.39 2.65 -0.36
C SER A 107 -1.03 2.19 -0.88
N VAL A 108 -1.00 1.11 -1.67
CA VAL A 108 0.23 0.57 -2.27
C VAL A 108 0.83 1.57 -3.25
N SER A 109 0.01 2.20 -4.10
CA SER A 109 0.43 3.26 -5.02
C SER A 109 1.14 4.39 -4.30
N VAL A 110 0.54 4.89 -3.21
CA VAL A 110 1.11 6.00 -2.44
C VAL A 110 2.40 5.56 -1.76
N LYS A 111 2.38 4.45 -1.02
CA LYS A 111 3.57 3.99 -0.28
C LYS A 111 4.73 3.68 -1.22
N LEU A 112 4.51 2.88 -2.27
CA LEU A 112 5.53 2.53 -3.26
C LEU A 112 5.98 3.76 -4.06
N GLY A 113 5.04 4.60 -4.48
CA GLY A 113 5.32 5.83 -5.23
C GLY A 113 6.22 6.79 -4.45
N MET A 114 5.95 6.96 -3.15
CA MET A 114 6.81 7.76 -2.26
C MET A 114 8.22 7.18 -2.15
N TYR A 115 8.39 5.87 -1.99
CA TYR A 115 9.72 5.25 -1.96
C TYR A 115 10.48 5.47 -3.27
N VAL A 116 9.84 5.23 -4.41
CA VAL A 116 10.45 5.35 -5.73
C VAL A 116 10.77 6.81 -6.07
N ALA A 117 9.90 7.75 -5.70
CA ALA A 117 10.05 9.18 -6.01
C ALA A 117 11.33 9.79 -5.43
N GLN A 118 11.86 9.24 -4.33
CA GLN A 118 13.13 9.66 -3.75
C GLN A 118 14.33 9.47 -4.69
N LYS A 119 14.22 8.54 -5.64
CA LYS A 119 15.29 8.19 -6.60
C LYS A 119 14.89 8.50 -8.03
N ILE A 120 13.61 8.36 -8.36
CA ILE A 120 13.07 8.51 -9.72
C ILE A 120 11.85 9.44 -9.67
N PRO A 121 12.06 10.76 -9.84
CA PRO A 121 10.97 11.73 -9.84
C PRO A 121 9.91 11.48 -10.93
N ALA A 122 10.29 10.82 -12.04
CA ALA A 122 9.40 10.45 -13.13
C ALA A 122 8.24 9.53 -12.70
N VAL A 123 8.33 8.89 -11.53
CA VAL A 123 7.20 8.11 -10.99
C VAL A 123 5.95 8.96 -10.72
N LYS A 124 6.09 10.30 -10.61
CA LYS A 124 4.95 11.24 -10.53
C LYS A 124 3.94 10.97 -11.65
N GLU A 125 4.41 10.92 -12.89
CA GLU A 125 3.56 10.73 -14.07
C GLU A 125 2.88 9.36 -14.02
N GLN A 126 3.62 8.32 -13.64
CA GLN A 126 3.09 6.97 -13.50
C GLN A 126 2.00 6.86 -12.43
N LEU A 127 2.14 7.59 -11.31
CA LEU A 127 1.14 7.63 -10.24
C LEU A 127 -0.12 8.39 -10.66
N VAL A 128 0.02 9.52 -11.35
CA VAL A 128 -1.12 10.29 -11.90
C VAL A 128 -1.88 9.46 -12.93
N GLU A 129 -1.17 8.85 -13.88
CA GLU A 129 -1.75 7.98 -14.90
C GLU A 129 -2.50 6.79 -14.28
N LEU A 130 -1.90 6.14 -13.28
CA LEU A 130 -2.49 4.99 -12.62
C LEU A 130 -3.82 5.36 -11.93
N ILE A 131 -3.86 6.46 -11.19
CA ILE A 131 -5.07 6.88 -10.46
C ILE A 131 -6.14 7.36 -11.44
N ASN A 132 -5.77 8.16 -12.44
CA ASN A 132 -6.70 8.68 -13.43
C ASN A 132 -7.27 7.57 -14.33
N GLY A 133 -6.44 6.61 -14.73
CA GLY A 133 -6.81 5.51 -15.62
C GLY A 133 -7.60 4.38 -14.94
N ASN A 134 -7.50 4.25 -13.61
CA ASN A 134 -8.18 3.18 -12.89
C ASN A 134 -9.62 3.55 -12.52
N ARG A 135 -10.58 3.06 -13.33
CA ARG A 135 -12.03 3.32 -13.13
C ARG A 135 -12.55 2.89 -11.75
N ARG A 136 -12.01 1.82 -11.17
CA ARG A 136 -12.44 1.32 -9.85
C ARG A 136 -12.03 2.30 -8.76
N VAL A 137 -10.77 2.73 -8.78
CA VAL A 137 -10.23 3.74 -7.86
C VAL A 137 -10.96 5.08 -8.02
N ARG A 138 -11.16 5.54 -9.26
CA ARG A 138 -11.92 6.76 -9.52
C ARG A 138 -13.34 6.66 -8.98
N GLY A 139 -14.04 5.56 -9.25
CA GLY A 139 -15.39 5.31 -8.74
C GLY A 139 -15.44 5.28 -7.21
N TYR A 140 -14.45 4.65 -6.57
CA TYR A 140 -14.31 4.65 -5.11
C TYR A 140 -14.15 6.07 -4.54
N ILE A 141 -13.25 6.89 -5.09
CA ILE A 141 -13.06 8.28 -4.64
C ILE A 141 -14.33 9.11 -4.88
N GLN A 142 -14.98 8.97 -6.04
CA GLN A 142 -16.21 9.70 -6.35
C GLN A 142 -17.38 9.30 -5.43
N ASN A 143 -17.51 8.02 -5.09
CA ASN A 143 -18.52 7.53 -4.16
C ASN A 143 -18.32 8.05 -2.73
N GLN A 144 -17.11 8.44 -2.38
CA GLN A 144 -16.80 9.12 -1.11
C GLN A 144 -17.03 10.63 -1.17
N GLY A 145 -17.60 11.16 -2.26
CA GLY A 145 -17.82 12.61 -2.45
C GLY A 145 -16.62 13.32 -3.09
N GLY A 146 -15.77 12.59 -3.81
CA GLY A 146 -14.60 13.11 -4.51
C GLY A 146 -13.39 13.29 -3.59
N TRP A 147 -12.31 13.88 -4.12
CA TRP A 147 -11.06 14.09 -3.38
C TRP A 147 -11.23 14.89 -2.08
N VAL A 148 -12.16 15.84 -2.07
CA VAL A 148 -12.44 16.73 -0.93
C VAL A 148 -13.05 15.98 0.26
N SER A 149 -13.91 15.00 -0.04
CA SER A 149 -14.70 14.26 0.94
C SER A 149 -14.20 12.84 1.18
N ALA A 150 -13.13 12.43 0.49
CA ALA A 150 -12.43 11.17 0.74
C ALA A 150 -11.82 11.19 2.15
N GLU A 151 -12.66 10.86 3.13
CA GLU A 151 -12.25 10.41 4.45
C GLU A 151 -11.84 8.96 4.27
N PHE A 152 -10.55 8.67 4.45
CA PHE A 152 -10.05 7.30 4.45
C PHE A 152 -10.13 6.78 5.88
N PRO A 153 -11.20 6.05 6.28
CA PRO A 153 -11.35 5.64 7.68
C PRO A 153 -10.25 4.67 8.03
N ARG A 154 -9.38 4.97 9.00
CA ARG A 154 -8.45 3.96 9.57
C ARG A 154 -9.27 2.69 9.83
N ALA A 155 -8.78 1.54 9.38
CA ALA A 155 -9.46 0.27 9.60
C ALA A 155 -9.43 -0.05 11.11
N GLU A 156 -10.26 0.62 11.88
CA GLU A 156 -10.62 0.28 13.24
C GLU A 156 -11.77 -0.72 13.13
N GLY A 157 -11.55 -1.90 13.69
CA GLY A 157 -12.44 -3.05 13.55
C GLY A 157 -13.89 -2.71 13.83
N SER A 158 -14.77 -3.20 12.96
CA SER A 158 -16.18 -3.31 13.25
C SER A 158 -16.36 -4.21 14.47
N ALA A 159 -16.51 -3.64 15.66
CA ALA A 159 -17.11 -4.34 16.78
C ALA A 159 -18.63 -4.35 16.53
N PRO A 160 -19.29 -5.52 16.36
CA PRO A 160 -20.73 -5.55 16.33
C PRO A 160 -21.25 -5.11 17.70
N SER A 161 -22.18 -4.16 17.69
CA SER A 161 -22.94 -3.72 18.84
C SER A 161 -23.53 -4.94 19.56
N LEU A 162 -23.06 -5.18 20.78
CA LEU A 162 -23.64 -6.14 21.72
C LEU A 162 -25.12 -5.81 21.88
N GLY A 163 -25.96 -6.65 21.31
CA GLY A 163 -27.39 -6.68 21.61
C GLY A 163 -27.56 -6.92 23.11
N SER A 164 -28.15 -5.94 23.78
CA SER A 164 -28.68 -6.09 25.13
C SER A 164 -29.63 -7.27 25.18
N SER A 165 -29.19 -8.36 25.79
CA SER A 165 -30.06 -9.43 26.29
C SER A 165 -29.53 -9.83 27.66
N GLY A 166 -30.00 -9.11 28.67
CA GLY A 166 -29.81 -9.48 30.06
C GLY A 166 -30.67 -10.70 30.36
N HIS A 167 -30.05 -11.88 30.39
CA HIS A 167 -30.61 -13.08 31.00
C HIS A 167 -29.82 -13.43 32.27
N SER A 168 -30.56 -13.47 33.37
CA SER A 168 -30.32 -14.08 34.69
C SER A 168 -29.01 -14.84 34.94
N LEU A 169 -28.30 -14.39 35.98
CA LEU A 169 -27.30 -15.13 36.73
C LEU A 169 -27.94 -16.27 37.55
N ARG A 170 -27.46 -17.51 37.40
CA ARG A 170 -27.42 -18.51 38.48
C ARG A 170 -26.48 -19.70 38.19
N GLY A 171 -25.61 -20.01 39.16
CA GLY A 171 -24.98 -21.31 39.41
C GLY A 171 -23.74 -21.61 38.55
N ALA A 172 -22.51 -21.47 39.08
CA ALA A 172 -21.78 -22.51 39.83
C ALA A 172 -21.31 -23.67 38.92
N ASP A 173 -20.01 -23.76 38.62
CA ASP A 173 -19.03 -24.55 39.40
C ASP A 173 -17.69 -24.73 38.67
N SER A 174 -16.62 -24.68 39.48
CA SER A 174 -15.42 -25.53 39.44
C SER A 174 -14.47 -25.59 38.22
N ASN A 175 -13.32 -24.94 38.43
CA ASN A 175 -11.97 -25.55 38.47
C ASN A 175 -11.41 -26.23 37.19
N SER A 176 -10.43 -25.59 36.55
CA SER A 176 -9.23 -26.27 36.04
C SER A 176 -8.08 -25.30 35.79
N THR A 177 -7.11 -25.38 36.70
CA THR A 177 -5.73 -24.95 36.57
C THR A 177 -5.07 -25.62 35.37
N VAL A 178 -4.51 -24.83 34.43
CA VAL A 178 -3.53 -25.37 33.47
C VAL A 178 -2.22 -24.60 33.64
N HIS A 179 -1.22 -25.41 33.95
CA HIS A 179 0.14 -25.08 34.34
C HIS A 179 0.98 -24.71 33.11
N TRP A 180 1.55 -23.50 33.07
CA TRP A 180 2.55 -23.14 32.06
C TRP A 180 3.91 -23.72 32.47
N HIS A 181 4.32 -24.84 31.87
CA HIS A 181 5.70 -25.28 31.93
C HIS A 181 6.49 -24.73 30.75
N SER A 182 7.34 -23.75 31.05
CA SER A 182 8.49 -23.36 30.25
C SER A 182 9.56 -24.45 30.36
N GLN A 183 10.12 -24.91 29.24
CA GLN A 183 11.47 -25.47 29.21
C GLN A 183 12.25 -24.92 28.02
N ARG A 184 13.34 -24.24 28.37
CA ARG A 184 14.49 -23.91 27.52
C ARG A 184 15.42 -25.12 27.46
N GLY A 185 16.11 -25.26 26.33
CA GLY A 185 17.53 -25.62 26.31
C GLY A 185 17.88 -26.90 25.57
N ALA A 186 18.49 -26.77 24.38
CA ALA A 186 19.87 -27.23 24.12
C ALA A 186 20.19 -27.14 22.61
N GLU A 187 20.99 -26.15 22.22
CA GLU A 187 21.98 -26.25 21.14
C GLU A 187 23.33 -26.69 21.76
N PRO A 188 24.43 -26.97 21.02
CA PRO A 188 24.61 -27.22 19.58
C PRO A 188 25.55 -28.43 19.29
N ARG A 189 25.71 -28.84 18.01
CA ARG A 189 27.02 -28.96 17.31
C ARG A 189 26.95 -29.64 15.91
N PRO A 190 27.94 -29.39 15.03
CA PRO A 190 27.82 -29.47 13.57
C PRO A 190 28.54 -30.68 12.95
N LEU A 191 28.20 -31.03 11.71
CA LEU A 191 29.08 -31.73 10.77
C LEU A 191 28.83 -31.26 9.32
N VAL A 192 29.85 -30.65 8.74
CA VAL A 192 30.13 -30.47 7.29
C VAL A 192 31.22 -31.49 6.91
N PRO A 193 31.62 -31.67 5.64
CA PRO A 193 30.91 -31.60 4.35
C PRO A 193 31.17 -32.87 3.48
N CYS A 194 30.46 -33.05 2.38
CA CYS A 194 30.90 -33.95 1.30
C CYS A 194 31.10 -33.15 0.00
N SER A 195 32.36 -33.07 -0.42
CA SER A 195 32.79 -32.59 -1.74
C SER A 195 33.36 -33.73 -2.57
N SER A 196 33.27 -33.53 -3.89
CA SER A 196 33.96 -34.19 -5.01
C SER A 196 33.35 -35.50 -5.55
N ALA A 197 33.32 -35.78 -6.86
CA ALA A 197 33.46 -35.00 -8.09
C ALA A 197 33.14 -35.91 -9.31
N THR A 198 32.77 -35.28 -10.43
CA THR A 198 33.07 -35.65 -11.86
C THR A 198 32.16 -36.61 -12.65
N CYS A 199 31.93 -36.18 -13.91
CA CYS A 199 31.45 -36.85 -15.13
C CYS A 199 29.91 -37.08 -15.23
N CYS A 200 29.19 -36.67 -16.28
CA CYS A 200 29.52 -36.65 -17.71
C CYS A 200 28.95 -35.45 -18.48
N SER A 201 29.71 -35.05 -19.49
CA SER A 201 29.37 -34.23 -20.65
C SER A 201 28.26 -34.83 -21.52
N GLY A 202 27.48 -33.99 -22.21
CA GLY A 202 26.93 -34.35 -23.53
C GLY A 202 25.48 -33.95 -23.82
N CYS A 203 25.31 -33.24 -24.94
CA CYS A 203 24.09 -32.97 -25.73
C CYS A 203 23.15 -31.86 -25.24
N ALA A 204 22.57 -31.02 -26.08
CA ALA A 204 22.85 -30.43 -27.38
C ALA A 204 21.67 -29.48 -27.67
N SER A 205 21.97 -28.33 -28.25
CA SER A 205 21.12 -27.39 -29.00
C SER A 205 19.62 -27.66 -29.11
N TRP A 206 18.81 -26.68 -28.69
CA TRP A 206 17.57 -26.32 -29.40
C TRP A 206 17.59 -24.83 -29.73
N ILE A 207 18.01 -24.53 -30.97
CA ILE A 207 17.73 -23.27 -31.66
C ILE A 207 16.59 -23.61 -32.63
N GLY A 208 15.40 -23.10 -32.35
CA GLY A 208 14.23 -23.19 -33.22
C GLY A 208 14.11 -21.91 -34.05
N GLN A 209 14.52 -22.01 -35.30
CA GLN A 209 14.51 -20.97 -36.34
C GLN A 209 13.09 -20.75 -36.88
N TRP A 210 12.65 -19.49 -36.91
CA TRP A 210 11.47 -19.03 -37.64
C TRP A 210 11.91 -18.43 -38.97
N HIS A 211 11.53 -19.03 -40.09
CA HIS A 211 11.36 -18.36 -41.39
C HIS A 211 10.66 -19.30 -42.38
N CYS A 212 9.41 -18.96 -42.72
CA CYS A 212 8.81 -18.89 -44.05
C CYS A 212 7.35 -18.46 -43.90
#